data_AF-A0A5D0XNH6-F1
#
_entry.id   AF-A0A5D0XNH6-F1
#
_cell.length_a   1.000
_cell.length_b   1.000
_cell.length_c   1.000
_cell.angle_alpha   90.00
_cell.angle_beta   90.00
_cell.angle_gamma   90.00
#
_symmetry.space_group_name_H-M   'P 1'
#
loop_
_entity.id
_entity.type
_entity.pdbx_description
1 polymer ?
#
loop_
_entity_poly.entity_id
_entity_poly.type
_entity_poly.pdbx_seq_one_letter_code
_entity_poly.pdbx_strand_id
1 'polypeptide(L)'
;MTESATAANNQAESPCYSFEEFRMMYDSTELISERKIAFNRNNASLCLLVIAGQGAAASWLYKEKGLALLGPVALITISILAIIFCLYWNGQLWAFKELNSAKFQVLEEMAGRVAFPDYRARSIISMNPFMREYQILTENKKIVTGAKGLLLQRSNFAETIVPKSFIAFFTAVMFLSIAWLLMNFGILGKA
;
A
#
# COMPACT_ATOMS: atom_id res chain seq x y z
N MET A 1 -49.77 -46.57 -27.88
CA MET A 1 -48.52 -46.06 -28.47
C MET A 1 -48.17 -44.78 -27.74
N THR A 2 -47.46 -44.94 -26.64
CA THR A 2 -47.11 -43.92 -25.64
C THR A 2 -45.60 -43.85 -25.59
N GLU A 3 -45.02 -42.95 -26.36
CA GLU A 3 -43.62 -42.55 -26.25
C GLU A 3 -43.58 -41.01 -26.29
N SER A 4 -43.89 -40.41 -25.14
CA SER A 4 -43.66 -38.99 -24.87
C SER A 4 -43.34 -38.86 -23.38
N ALA A 5 -42.06 -39.01 -23.08
CA ALA A 5 -41.35 -38.69 -21.84
C ALA A 5 -40.07 -39.51 -21.94
N THR A 6 -38.87 -38.96 -22.12
CA THR A 6 -38.20 -38.24 -21.05
C THR A 6 -36.97 -37.56 -21.67
N ALA A 7 -37.15 -36.38 -22.26
CA ALA A 7 -36.02 -35.49 -22.52
C ALA A 7 -35.64 -34.85 -21.17
N ALA A 8 -34.92 -35.60 -20.34
CA ALA A 8 -34.28 -35.08 -19.14
C ALA A 8 -33.20 -34.09 -19.57
N ASN A 9 -33.61 -32.83 -19.69
CA ASN A 9 -32.74 -31.68 -19.83
C ASN A 9 -31.91 -31.54 -18.55
N ASN A 10 -30.83 -32.32 -18.45
CA ASN A 10 -29.77 -32.14 -17.46
C ASN A 10 -28.98 -30.87 -17.80
N GLN A 11 -29.62 -29.69 -17.67
CA GLN A 11 -28.86 -28.48 -17.38
C GLN A 11 -28.34 -28.66 -15.97
N ALA A 12 -27.10 -29.14 -15.85
CA ALA A 12 -26.37 -29.10 -14.59
C ALA A 12 -26.36 -27.64 -14.13
N GLU A 13 -27.22 -27.31 -13.16
CA GLU A 13 -27.29 -25.96 -12.60
C GLU A 13 -25.87 -25.57 -12.18
N SER A 14 -25.41 -24.42 -12.67
CA SER A 14 -24.08 -23.95 -12.33
C SER A 14 -24.00 -23.78 -10.81
N PRO A 15 -22.96 -24.32 -10.17
CA PRO A 15 -22.86 -24.33 -8.72
C PRO A 15 -22.78 -22.89 -8.21
N CYS A 16 -23.41 -22.63 -7.06
CA CYS A 16 -23.46 -21.31 -6.44
C CYS A 16 -22.51 -21.22 -5.25
N TYR A 17 -22.04 -20.01 -4.95
CA TYR A 17 -21.12 -19.76 -3.84
C TYR A 17 -21.87 -19.46 -2.55
N SER A 18 -21.27 -19.84 -1.42
CA SER A 18 -21.80 -19.54 -0.09
C SER A 18 -21.84 -18.04 0.17
N PHE A 19 -23.00 -17.52 0.61
CA PHE A 19 -23.13 -16.14 1.07
C PHE A 19 -22.20 -15.82 2.25
N GLU A 20 -21.95 -16.78 3.14
CA GLU A 20 -21.06 -16.57 4.29
C GLU A 20 -19.61 -16.34 3.86
N GLU A 21 -19.13 -17.07 2.84
CA GLU A 21 -17.80 -16.86 2.26
C GLU A 21 -17.70 -15.51 1.56
N PHE A 22 -18.75 -15.11 0.84
CA PHE A 22 -18.83 -13.80 0.20
C PHE A 22 -18.78 -12.68 1.24
N ARG A 23 -19.58 -12.79 2.30
CA ARG A 23 -19.61 -11.85 3.41
C ARG A 23 -18.25 -11.75 4.10
N MET A 24 -17.62 -12.88 4.41
CA MET A 24 -16.31 -12.92 5.04
C MET A 24 -15.25 -12.19 4.20
N MET A 25 -15.28 -12.36 2.88
CA MET A 25 -14.37 -11.64 1.97
C MET A 25 -14.68 -10.15 1.90
N TYR A 26 -15.95 -9.78 1.91
CA TYR A 26 -16.38 -8.38 1.94
C TYR A 26 -15.86 -7.68 3.20
N ASP A 27 -16.15 -8.25 4.38
CA ASP A 27 -15.72 -7.72 5.67
C ASP A 27 -14.17 -7.63 5.74
N SER A 28 -13.47 -8.64 5.24
CA SER A 28 -12.00 -8.62 5.14
C SER A 28 -11.48 -7.48 4.25
N THR A 29 -12.19 -7.13 3.19
CA THR A 29 -11.78 -6.08 2.24
C THR A 29 -11.98 -4.69 2.86
N GLU A 30 -13.10 -4.48 3.53
CA GLU A 30 -13.39 -3.25 4.27
C GLU A 30 -12.33 -3.00 5.34
N LEU A 31 -12.02 -4.01 6.16
CA LEU A 31 -11.00 -3.91 7.21
C LEU A 31 -9.61 -3.52 6.68
N ILE A 32 -9.23 -3.98 5.49
CA ILE A 32 -7.94 -3.60 4.90
C ILE A 32 -7.95 -2.16 4.40
N SER A 33 -9.07 -1.72 3.82
CA SER A 33 -9.24 -0.31 3.43
C SER A 33 -9.09 0.62 4.64
N GLU A 34 -9.74 0.29 5.75
CA GLU A 34 -9.62 1.05 7.01
C GLU A 34 -8.18 1.04 7.55
N ARG A 35 -7.54 -0.14 7.58
CA ARG A 35 -6.13 -0.27 7.99
C ARG A 35 -5.21 0.59 7.13
N LYS A 36 -5.42 0.64 5.81
CA LYS A 36 -4.64 1.49 4.90
C LYS A 36 -4.75 2.96 5.28
N ILE A 37 -5.97 3.45 5.54
CA ILE A 37 -6.21 4.85 5.92
C ILE A 37 -5.56 5.16 7.26
N ALA A 38 -5.76 4.30 8.27
CA ALA A 38 -5.17 4.46 9.59
C ALA A 38 -3.64 4.43 9.54
N PHE A 39 -3.06 3.51 8.77
CA PHE A 39 -1.61 3.41 8.54
C PHE A 39 -1.06 4.68 7.88
N ASN A 40 -1.72 5.19 6.85
CA ASN A 40 -1.32 6.42 6.17
C ASN A 40 -1.32 7.63 7.12
N ARG A 41 -2.37 7.76 7.95
CA ARG A 41 -2.47 8.83 8.95
C ARG A 41 -1.37 8.72 10.02
N ASN A 42 -1.13 7.52 10.53
CA ASN A 42 -0.13 7.29 11.58
C ASN A 42 1.28 7.59 11.07
N ASN A 43 1.63 7.15 9.86
CA ASN A 43 2.94 7.44 9.27
C ASN A 43 3.12 8.92 8.96
N ALA A 44 2.08 9.61 8.49
CA ALA A 44 2.13 11.05 8.30
C ALA A 44 2.37 11.78 9.63
N SER A 45 1.68 11.37 10.71
CA SER A 45 1.89 11.93 12.05
C SER A 45 3.32 11.68 12.56
N LEU A 46 3.88 10.50 12.33
CA LEU A 46 5.26 10.19 12.67
C LEU A 46 6.26 11.09 11.91
N CYS A 47 6.07 11.28 10.60
CA CYS A 47 6.92 12.18 9.81
C CYS A 47 6.86 13.62 10.32
N LEU A 48 5.67 14.12 10.67
CA LEU A 48 5.52 15.45 11.27
C LEU A 48 6.26 15.57 12.61
N LEU A 49 6.23 14.52 13.44
CA LEU A 49 6.99 14.47 14.69
C LEU A 49 8.50 14.50 14.43
N VAL A 50 8.99 13.77 13.43
CA VAL A 50 10.39 13.80 13.02
C VAL A 50 10.80 15.20 12.56
N ILE A 51 9.95 15.89 11.77
CA ILE A 51 10.20 17.27 11.34
C ILE A 51 10.29 18.21 12.53
N ALA A 52 9.34 18.12 13.47
CA ALA A 52 9.35 18.93 14.69
C ALA A 52 10.62 18.66 15.53
N GLY A 53 11.00 17.39 15.67
CA GLY A 53 12.23 16.98 16.35
C GLY A 53 13.49 17.52 15.69
N GLN A 54 13.58 17.48 14.35
CA GLN A 54 14.67 18.09 13.60
C GLN A 54 14.73 19.59 13.79
N GLY A 55 13.59 20.30 13.79
CA GLY A 55 13.52 21.73 14.04
C GLY A 55 14.01 22.11 15.44
N ALA A 56 13.59 21.36 16.46
CA ALA A 56 14.05 21.55 17.84
C ALA A 56 15.56 21.28 17.99
N ALA A 57 16.04 20.18 17.40
CA ALA A 57 17.46 19.84 17.40
C ALA A 57 18.28 20.92 16.70
N ALA A 58 17.88 21.35 15.51
CA ALA A 58 18.54 22.42 14.77
C ALA A 58 18.60 23.72 15.59
N SER A 59 17.47 24.15 16.18
CA SER A 59 17.41 25.36 17.00
C SER A 59 18.36 25.31 18.21
N TRP A 60 18.50 24.15 18.85
CA TRP A 60 19.41 23.97 19.96
C TRP A 60 20.87 23.97 19.51
N LEU A 61 21.19 23.24 18.43
CA LEU A 61 22.54 23.10 17.90
C LEU A 61 23.12 24.43 17.37
N TYR A 62 22.29 25.32 16.83
CA TYR A 62 22.75 26.65 16.39
C TYR A 62 23.11 27.61 17.53
N LYS A 63 22.62 27.36 18.76
CA LYS A 63 22.95 28.21 19.92
C LYS A 63 24.29 27.83 20.54
N GLU A 64 24.69 26.57 20.44
CA GLU A 64 25.88 26.05 21.11
C GLU A 64 27.08 25.96 20.16
N LYS A 65 28.02 26.92 20.25
CA LYS A 65 29.17 27.02 19.33
C LYS A 65 30.08 25.79 19.34
N GLY A 66 30.10 25.02 20.43
CA GLY A 66 30.92 23.81 20.56
C GLY A 66 30.41 22.59 19.76
N LEU A 67 29.17 22.61 19.28
CA LEU A 67 28.52 21.46 18.59
C LEU A 67 28.28 21.70 17.10
N ALA A 68 28.93 22.71 16.51
CA ALA A 68 28.73 23.15 15.13
C ALA A 68 28.85 22.02 14.09
N LEU A 69 29.63 20.97 14.39
CA LEU A 69 29.92 19.84 13.50
C LEU A 69 28.96 18.66 13.74
N LEU A 70 28.60 18.42 15.01
CA LEU A 70 27.72 17.30 15.39
C LEU A 70 26.29 17.52 14.89
N GLY A 71 25.85 18.78 14.86
CA GLY A 71 24.49 19.11 14.49
C GLY A 71 24.09 18.75 13.06
N PRO A 72 24.82 19.25 12.04
CA PRO A 72 24.57 18.90 10.65
C PRO A 72 24.67 17.40 10.38
N VAL A 73 25.64 16.71 11.00
CA VAL A 73 25.80 15.25 10.86
C VAL A 73 24.57 14.53 11.39
N ALA A 74 24.08 14.90 12.59
CA ALA A 74 22.86 14.32 13.15
C ALA A 74 21.63 14.57 12.26
N LEU A 75 21.48 15.79 11.72
CA LEU A 75 20.39 16.12 10.79
C LEU A 75 20.45 15.28 9.51
N ILE A 76 21.64 15.10 8.93
CA ILE A 76 21.84 14.23 7.75
C ILE A 76 21.44 12.79 8.06
N THR A 77 21.90 12.23 9.18
CA THR A 77 21.57 10.86 9.58
C THR A 77 20.07 10.67 9.78
N ILE A 78 19.40 11.58 10.49
CA ILE A 78 17.95 11.52 10.70
C ILE A 78 17.21 11.62 9.36
N SER A 79 17.63 12.51 8.45
CA SER A 79 17.03 12.65 7.13
C SER A 79 17.18 11.38 6.28
N ILE A 80 18.33 10.70 6.31
CA ILE A 80 18.51 9.41 5.61
C ILE A 80 17.54 8.36 6.15
N LEU A 81 17.44 8.22 7.46
CA LEU A 81 16.51 7.27 8.09
C LEU A 81 15.06 7.59 7.76
N ALA A 82 14.69 8.88 7.77
CA ALA A 82 13.36 9.33 7.41
C ALA A 82 13.02 9.07 5.93
N ILE A 83 13.99 9.22 5.01
CA ILE A 83 13.83 8.88 3.60
C ILE A 83 13.59 7.37 3.44
N ILE A 84 14.41 6.53 4.09
CA ILE A 84 14.25 5.07 4.05
C ILE A 84 12.87 4.67 4.59
N PHE A 85 12.45 5.27 5.70
CA PHE A 85 11.11 5.07 6.26
C PHE A 85 10.00 5.43 5.25
N CYS A 86 10.11 6.58 4.58
CA CYS A 86 9.11 6.99 3.60
C CYS A 86 9.10 6.08 2.35
N LEU A 87 10.25 5.55 1.93
CA LEU A 87 10.32 4.56 0.84
C LEU A 87 9.62 3.25 1.23
N TYR A 88 9.84 2.78 2.46
CA TYR A 88 9.15 1.61 3.00
C TYR A 88 7.64 1.84 3.10
N TRP A 89 7.22 2.99 3.63
CA TRP A 89 5.81 3.41 3.68
C TRP A 89 5.18 3.38 2.29
N ASN A 90 5.85 3.95 1.28
CA ASN A 90 5.37 3.91 -0.09
C ASN A 90 5.18 2.46 -0.58
N GLY A 91 6.15 1.57 -0.35
CA GLY A 91 6.04 0.15 -0.69
C GLY A 91 4.86 -0.56 -0.01
N GLN A 92 4.57 -0.25 1.26
CA GLN A 92 3.42 -0.79 1.99
C GLN A 92 2.09 -0.34 1.39
N LEU A 93 1.97 0.92 0.97
CA LEU A 93 0.76 1.41 0.28
C LEU A 93 0.51 0.64 -1.03
N TRP A 94 1.57 0.31 -1.77
CA TRP A 94 1.47 -0.56 -2.96
C TRP A 94 0.94 -1.95 -2.60
N ALA A 95 1.52 -2.57 -1.57
CA ALA A 95 1.08 -3.90 -1.11
C ALA A 95 -0.39 -3.90 -0.69
N PHE A 96 -0.86 -2.89 0.04
CA PHE A 96 -2.28 -2.75 0.40
C PHE A 96 -3.19 -2.62 -0.81
N LYS A 97 -2.76 -1.87 -1.83
CA LYS A 97 -3.55 -1.72 -3.06
C LYS A 97 -3.63 -3.01 -3.85
N GLU A 98 -2.51 -3.72 -4.03
CA GLU A 98 -2.49 -5.01 -4.72
C GLU A 98 -3.38 -6.03 -4.02
N LEU A 99 -3.30 -6.08 -2.69
CA LEU A 99 -4.14 -6.95 -1.86
C LEU A 99 -5.63 -6.63 -2.03
N ASN A 100 -6.01 -5.37 -1.91
CA ASN A 100 -7.41 -4.96 -2.10
C ASN A 100 -7.89 -5.23 -3.52
N SER A 101 -7.07 -4.98 -4.54
CA SER A 101 -7.42 -5.26 -5.92
C SER A 101 -7.68 -6.75 -6.14
N ALA A 102 -6.86 -7.64 -5.56
CA ALA A 102 -7.07 -9.08 -5.65
C ALA A 102 -8.36 -9.50 -4.94
N LYS A 103 -8.64 -8.96 -3.75
CA LYS A 103 -9.89 -9.23 -3.02
C LYS A 103 -11.13 -8.77 -3.78
N PHE A 104 -11.09 -7.58 -4.39
CA PHE A 104 -12.21 -7.09 -5.22
C PHE A 104 -12.44 -7.97 -6.45
N GLN A 105 -11.38 -8.51 -7.07
CA GLN A 105 -11.53 -9.47 -8.16
C GLN A 105 -12.23 -10.77 -7.69
N VAL A 106 -11.84 -11.30 -6.52
CA VAL A 106 -12.54 -12.48 -5.95
C VAL A 106 -14.01 -12.16 -5.66
N LEU A 107 -14.30 -10.99 -5.09
CA LEU A 107 -15.68 -10.55 -4.84
C LEU A 107 -16.49 -10.43 -6.14
N GLU A 108 -15.89 -9.88 -7.19
CA GLU A 108 -16.52 -9.77 -8.52
C GLU A 108 -16.78 -11.17 -9.14
N GLU A 109 -15.83 -12.10 -9.02
CA GLU A 109 -16.00 -13.50 -9.45
C GLU A 109 -17.15 -14.19 -8.69
N MET A 110 -17.32 -13.87 -7.41
CA MET A 110 -18.38 -14.45 -6.57
C MET A 110 -19.75 -13.82 -6.78
N ALA A 111 -19.81 -12.49 -6.99
CA ALA A 111 -21.04 -11.68 -6.93
C ALA A 111 -22.17 -12.20 -7.83
N GLY A 112 -21.85 -12.70 -9.02
CA GLY A 112 -22.84 -13.21 -9.98
C GLY A 112 -23.45 -14.58 -9.62
N ARG A 113 -22.91 -15.28 -8.62
CA ARG A 113 -23.28 -16.67 -8.29
C ARG A 113 -23.48 -16.91 -6.79
N VAL A 114 -23.63 -15.87 -5.98
CA VAL A 114 -23.88 -16.01 -4.54
C VAL A 114 -25.29 -16.58 -4.30
N ALA A 115 -25.39 -17.67 -3.54
CA ALA A 115 -26.66 -18.20 -3.06
C ALA A 115 -27.05 -17.48 -1.76
N PHE A 116 -28.13 -16.71 -1.80
CA PHE A 116 -28.68 -16.06 -0.61
C PHE A 116 -29.38 -17.09 0.29
N PRO A 117 -29.38 -16.87 1.62
CA PRO A 117 -29.96 -17.81 2.60
C PRO A 117 -31.42 -18.20 2.34
N ASP A 118 -32.19 -17.29 1.71
CA ASP A 118 -33.62 -17.47 1.44
C ASP A 118 -33.90 -18.28 0.17
N TYR A 119 -32.88 -18.59 -0.64
CA TYR A 119 -33.03 -19.28 -1.92
C TYR A 119 -32.86 -20.81 -1.74
N ARG A 120 -33.98 -21.54 -1.70
CA ARG A 120 -33.98 -23.01 -1.64
C ARG A 120 -33.56 -23.63 -2.97
N ALA A 121 -32.70 -24.64 -2.88
CA ALA A 121 -32.36 -25.62 -3.93
C ALA A 121 -31.32 -25.20 -4.99
N ARG A 122 -30.11 -24.81 -4.56
CA ARG A 122 -28.92 -24.90 -5.42
C ARG A 122 -27.80 -25.66 -4.72
N SER A 123 -26.97 -26.34 -5.49
CA SER A 123 -25.72 -26.92 -4.98
C SER A 123 -24.77 -25.78 -4.58
N ILE A 124 -24.50 -25.68 -3.28
CA ILE A 124 -23.57 -24.70 -2.73
C ILE A 124 -22.17 -25.31 -2.78
N ILE A 125 -21.24 -24.59 -3.40
CA ILE A 125 -19.81 -24.93 -3.41
C ILE A 125 -19.01 -23.88 -2.64
N SER A 126 -17.94 -24.33 -2.00
CA SER A 126 -16.94 -23.45 -1.42
C SER A 126 -15.99 -22.97 -2.52
N MET A 127 -15.76 -21.66 -2.59
CA MET A 127 -14.78 -21.09 -3.53
C MET A 127 -13.36 -21.10 -2.96
N ASN A 128 -13.18 -21.34 -1.66
CA ASN A 128 -11.92 -21.13 -0.94
C ASN A 128 -11.32 -19.75 -1.27
N PRO A 129 -12.01 -18.65 -0.93
CA PRO A 129 -11.74 -17.35 -1.51
C PRO A 129 -10.33 -16.81 -1.21
N PHE A 130 -9.74 -17.15 -0.06
CA PHE A 130 -8.36 -16.77 0.27
C PHE A 130 -7.32 -17.47 -0.61
N MET A 131 -7.57 -18.72 -1.04
CA MET A 131 -6.69 -19.40 -1.97
C MET A 131 -6.77 -18.76 -3.35
N ARG A 132 -7.97 -18.36 -3.78
CA ARG A 132 -8.16 -17.65 -5.05
C ARG A 132 -7.48 -16.28 -5.02
N GLU A 133 -7.62 -15.52 -3.94
CA GLU A 133 -6.90 -14.26 -3.71
C GLU A 133 -5.38 -14.45 -3.83
N TYR A 134 -4.83 -15.47 -3.18
CA TYR A 134 -3.40 -15.78 -3.25
C TYR A 134 -2.93 -16.13 -4.67
N GLN A 135 -3.73 -16.87 -5.44
CA GLN A 135 -3.44 -17.18 -6.84
C GLN A 135 -3.38 -15.90 -7.68
N ILE A 136 -4.39 -15.03 -7.56
CA ILE A 136 -4.46 -13.75 -8.27
C ILE A 136 -3.23 -12.88 -7.94
N LEU A 137 -2.85 -12.81 -6.66
CA LEU A 137 -1.65 -12.07 -6.25
C LEU A 137 -0.37 -12.64 -6.86
N THR A 138 -0.27 -13.97 -6.94
CA THR A 138 0.88 -14.66 -7.52
C THR A 138 0.95 -14.46 -9.04
N GLU A 139 -0.19 -14.48 -9.72
CA GLU A 139 -0.33 -14.20 -11.14
C GLU A 139 0.06 -12.74 -11.45
N ASN A 140 -0.46 -11.79 -10.68
CA ASN A 140 -0.13 -10.37 -10.83
C ASN A 140 1.35 -10.09 -10.58
N LYS A 141 1.97 -10.73 -9.58
CA LYS A 141 3.42 -10.61 -9.32
C LYS A 141 4.27 -11.09 -10.51
N LYS A 142 3.85 -12.13 -11.23
CA LYS A 142 4.55 -12.62 -12.44
C LYS A 142 4.46 -11.63 -13.61
N ILE A 143 3.37 -10.86 -13.68
CA ILE A 143 3.13 -9.87 -14.76
C ILE A 143 3.90 -8.57 -14.50
N VAL A 144 4.02 -8.16 -13.23
CA VAL A 144 4.71 -6.92 -12.82
C VAL A 144 6.23 -7.00 -12.99
N THR A 145 6.83 -8.19 -13.04
CA THR A 145 8.26 -8.38 -13.37
C THR A 145 8.62 -8.04 -14.82
N GLY A 146 7.65 -7.73 -15.69
CA GLY A 146 7.87 -7.25 -17.07
C GLY A 146 7.76 -5.72 -17.21
N ALA A 147 8.10 -5.21 -18.41
CA ALA A 147 8.11 -3.77 -18.76
C ALA A 147 6.79 -3.00 -18.51
N LYS A 148 5.68 -3.70 -18.19
CA LYS A 148 4.37 -3.12 -17.86
C LYS A 148 4.23 -2.61 -16.42
N GLY A 149 5.17 -2.93 -15.52
CA GLY A 149 5.16 -2.44 -14.13
C GLY A 149 5.21 -0.90 -14.01
N LEU A 150 5.81 -0.23 -15.00
CA LEU A 150 5.93 1.24 -15.05
C LEU A 150 4.62 1.97 -15.39
N LEU A 151 3.69 1.33 -16.13
CA LEU A 151 2.43 1.96 -16.55
C LEU A 151 1.36 1.95 -15.45
N LEU A 152 1.35 0.91 -14.62
CA LEU A 152 0.49 0.82 -13.42
C LEU A 152 0.85 1.88 -12.36
N GLN A 153 2.02 2.50 -12.43
CA GLN A 153 2.44 3.59 -11.54
C GLN A 153 1.69 4.91 -11.77
N ARG A 154 1.09 5.12 -12.95
CA ARG A 154 0.58 6.44 -13.34
C ARG A 154 -0.80 6.79 -12.78
N SER A 155 -1.68 5.83 -12.48
CA SER A 155 -3.01 6.10 -11.91
C SER A 155 -3.01 6.30 -10.38
N ASN A 156 -1.83 6.29 -9.75
CA ASN A 156 -1.65 6.19 -8.30
C ASN A 156 -0.98 7.40 -7.64
N PHE A 157 -1.04 8.55 -8.31
CA PHE A 157 -0.34 9.74 -7.83
C PHE A 157 -0.92 10.25 -6.50
N ALA A 158 -2.25 10.24 -6.34
CA ALA A 158 -2.92 10.83 -5.17
C ALA A 158 -2.59 10.12 -3.85
N GLU A 159 -2.54 8.78 -3.81
CA GLU A 159 -2.23 8.05 -2.57
C GLU A 159 -0.73 8.06 -2.25
N THR A 160 0.13 8.16 -3.26
CA THR A 160 1.60 8.18 -3.08
C THR A 160 2.18 9.58 -2.95
N ILE A 161 1.35 10.64 -3.07
CA ILE A 161 1.83 12.03 -3.02
C ILE A 161 2.41 12.37 -1.65
N VAL A 162 1.76 11.93 -0.57
CA VAL A 162 2.14 12.25 0.81
C VAL A 162 3.54 11.72 1.14
N PRO A 163 3.84 10.41 1.02
CA PRO A 163 5.19 9.92 1.28
C PRO A 163 6.23 10.53 0.34
N LYS A 164 5.89 10.80 -0.94
CA LYS A 164 6.80 11.47 -1.88
C LYS A 164 7.14 12.90 -1.47
N SER A 165 6.17 13.66 -0.97
CA SER A 165 6.39 15.01 -0.43
C SER A 165 7.33 14.98 0.77
N PHE A 166 7.17 14.01 1.68
CA PHE A 166 8.10 13.85 2.80
C PHE A 166 9.51 13.44 2.34
N ILE A 167 9.64 12.54 1.36
CA ILE A 167 10.94 12.20 0.76
C ILE A 167 11.62 13.46 0.20
N ALA A 168 10.89 14.27 -0.58
CA ALA A 168 11.41 15.50 -1.15
C ALA A 168 11.86 16.49 -0.04
N PHE A 169 11.06 16.63 1.01
CA PHE A 169 11.39 17.47 2.17
C PHE A 169 12.67 17.02 2.86
N PHE A 170 12.78 15.74 3.28
CA PHE A 170 13.96 15.23 3.98
C PHE A 170 15.21 15.26 3.08
N THR A 171 15.03 15.05 1.78
CA THR A 171 16.11 15.18 0.79
C THR A 171 16.61 16.62 0.72
N ALA A 172 15.71 17.62 0.70
CA ALA A 172 16.08 19.02 0.71
C ALA A 172 16.82 19.40 2.01
N VAL A 173 16.32 18.97 3.17
CA VAL A 173 16.99 19.19 4.48
C VAL A 173 18.39 18.58 4.49
N MET A 174 18.53 17.35 3.95
CA MET A 174 19.83 16.68 3.84
C MET A 174 20.81 17.48 2.97
N PHE A 175 20.39 17.91 1.77
CA PHE A 175 21.27 18.69 0.89
C PHE A 175 21.64 20.05 1.47
N LEU A 176 20.70 20.74 2.11
CA LEU A 176 20.99 22.00 2.81
C LEU A 176 22.00 21.80 3.94
N SER A 177 21.86 20.71 4.71
CA SER A 177 22.79 20.38 5.79
C SER A 177 24.20 20.06 5.25
N ILE A 178 24.29 19.32 4.15
CA ILE A 178 25.57 19.02 3.47
C ILE A 178 26.20 20.31 2.93
N ALA A 179 25.43 21.16 2.25
CA ALA A 179 25.93 22.42 1.70
C ALA A 179 26.48 23.35 2.79
N TRP A 180 25.76 23.46 3.91
CA TRP A 180 26.23 24.23 5.08
C TRP A 180 27.55 23.69 5.63
N LEU A 181 27.70 22.36 5.69
CA LEU A 181 28.92 21.68 6.12
C LEU A 181 30.08 22.03 5.15
N LEU A 182 29.87 21.89 3.84
CA LEU A 182 30.90 22.19 2.84
C LEU A 182 31.34 23.67 2.82
N MET A 183 30.41 24.60 3.07
CA MET A 183 30.71 26.03 3.18
C MET A 183 31.57 26.34 4.40
N ASN A 184 31.22 25.81 5.59
CA ASN A 184 31.99 26.05 6.81
C ASN A 184 33.38 25.40 6.82
N PHE A 185 33.57 24.33 6.07
CA PHE A 185 34.88 23.69 5.90
C PHE A 185 35.72 24.29 4.76
N GLY A 186 35.25 25.37 4.12
CA GLY A 186 36.03 26.10 3.12
C GLY A 186 36.25 25.35 1.81
N ILE A 187 35.51 24.27 1.54
CA ILE A 187 35.59 23.52 0.28
C ILE A 187 34.90 24.29 -0.85
N LEU A 188 33.84 25.05 -0.53
CA LEU A 188 33.13 25.92 -1.49
C LEU A 188 33.52 27.41 -1.42
N GLY A 189 34.31 27.82 -0.42
CA GLY A 189 34.65 29.23 -0.17
C GLY A 189 36.03 29.69 -0.63
N LYS A 190 36.76 28.85 -1.38
CA LYS A 190 38.13 29.14 -1.89
C LYS A 190 38.20 29.19 -3.42
N ALA A 191 37.09 29.52 -4.09
CA ALA A 191 37.05 29.80 -5.52
C ALA A 191 36.82 31.29 -5.76
#